data_AF-A0A3B7MPZ7-F1
#
_entry.id   AF-A0A3B7MPZ7-F1
#
_cell.length_a   1.000
_cell.length_b   1.000
_cell.length_c   1.000
_cell.angle_alpha   90.00
_cell.angle_beta   90.00
_cell.angle_gamma   90.00
#
_symmetry.space_group_name_H-M   'P 1'
#
loop_
_entity.id
_entity.type
_entity.pdbx_description
1 polymer ?
#
loop_
_entity_poly.entity_id
_entity_poly.type
_entity_poly.pdbx_seq_one_letter_code
_entity_poly.pdbx_strand_id
1 'polypeptide(L)'
;MVNALKKGKSKDLLTVIIFCIGIVIIVLAPWIMVTAIKPTSFKDTGQIGDTIGGITAPIASLLGSFLIYKALQAQIAANEIIVNQFDEQKNDETRDRILGNITDRIKFLRDDIHEFSFGGFKGFQAIDQSLQIWIASGPQNINNHYALYIRQIGSILAIMNDTIIYLERSDLKESEKENLKIIIKSTYYKILPYLYRERKNLPSDVASIYTEINDRLEILNPIEEADDLWSNFES
;
A
#
# COMPACT_ATOMS: atom_id res chain seq x y z
N MET A 1 14.96 -23.68 18.35
CA MET A 1 14.97 -22.20 18.41
C MET A 1 15.84 -21.65 19.56
N VAL A 2 15.69 -22.13 20.81
CA VAL A 2 16.50 -21.70 21.98
C VAL A 2 18.02 -21.93 21.80
N ASN A 3 18.43 -23.05 21.20
CA ASN A 3 19.85 -23.36 20.97
C ASN A 3 20.51 -22.48 19.90
N ALA A 4 19.75 -21.92 18.95
CA ALA A 4 20.29 -21.00 17.92
C ALA A 4 20.54 -19.61 18.50
N LEU A 5 19.62 -19.12 19.37
CA LEU A 5 19.77 -17.85 20.09
C LEU A 5 20.93 -17.88 21.09
N LYS A 6 21.17 -19.03 21.75
CA LYS A 6 22.30 -19.20 22.69
C LYS A 6 23.67 -19.22 21.99
N LYS A 7 23.72 -19.71 20.75
CA LYS A 7 24.95 -19.82 19.96
C LYS A 7 25.41 -18.48 19.37
N GLY A 8 24.48 -17.57 19.06
CA GLY A 8 24.79 -16.19 18.66
C GLY A 8 25.38 -15.37 19.82
N LYS A 9 24.69 -15.37 20.97
CA LYS A 9 25.08 -14.62 22.18
C LYS A 9 26.48 -14.99 22.73
N SER A 10 26.90 -16.24 22.56
CA SER A 10 28.20 -16.76 23.01
C SER A 10 29.39 -16.24 22.17
N LYS A 11 29.20 -16.04 20.85
CA LYS A 11 30.25 -15.51 19.96
C LYS A 11 30.49 -14.02 20.17
N ASP A 12 29.43 -13.28 20.49
CA ASP A 12 29.54 -11.85 20.80
C ASP A 12 30.26 -11.62 22.14
N LEU A 13 29.99 -12.45 23.14
CA LEU A 13 30.67 -12.40 24.44
C LEU A 13 32.18 -12.67 24.32
N LEU A 14 32.57 -13.70 23.54
CA LEU A 14 33.98 -14.00 23.30
C LEU A 14 34.70 -12.83 22.59
N THR A 15 34.03 -12.20 21.64
CA THR A 15 34.54 -11.03 20.91
C THR A 15 34.78 -9.86 21.85
N VAL A 16 33.82 -9.58 22.74
CA VAL A 16 33.94 -8.54 23.77
C VAL A 16 35.09 -8.85 24.74
N ILE A 17 35.25 -10.10 25.17
CA ILE A 17 36.33 -10.51 26.07
C ILE A 17 37.71 -10.31 25.42
N ILE A 18 37.90 -10.75 24.17
CA ILE A 18 39.17 -10.57 23.43
C ILE A 18 39.49 -9.09 23.27
N PHE A 19 38.48 -8.27 22.99
CA PHE A 19 38.64 -6.83 22.84
C PHE A 19 39.02 -6.14 24.17
N CYS A 20 38.36 -6.48 25.26
CA CYS A 20 38.69 -5.99 26.60
C CYS A 20 40.11 -6.39 27.01
N ILE A 21 40.53 -7.63 26.73
CA ILE A 21 41.89 -8.10 26.99
C ILE A 21 42.90 -7.29 26.16
N GLY A 22 42.60 -7.01 24.89
CA GLY A 22 43.44 -6.17 24.04
C GLY A 22 43.66 -4.76 24.58
N ILE A 23 42.58 -4.11 25.06
CA ILE A 23 42.65 -2.80 25.72
C ILE A 23 43.49 -2.87 26.99
N VAL A 24 43.25 -3.88 27.84
CA VAL A 24 44.00 -4.07 29.09
C VAL A 24 45.48 -4.27 28.82
N ILE A 25 45.86 -5.03 27.80
CA ILE A 25 47.27 -5.22 27.40
C ILE A 25 47.88 -3.89 26.94
N ILE A 26 47.19 -3.11 26.10
CA ILE A 26 47.70 -1.82 25.62
C ILE A 26 47.93 -0.84 26.78
N VAL A 27 47.06 -0.83 27.78
CA VAL A 27 47.15 0.07 28.95
C VAL A 27 48.19 -0.41 29.96
N LEU A 28 48.28 -1.73 30.21
CA LEU A 28 49.16 -2.29 31.24
C LEU A 28 50.58 -2.59 30.74
N ALA A 29 50.80 -2.84 29.45
CA ALA A 29 52.12 -3.18 28.92
C ALA A 29 53.18 -2.09 29.20
N PRO A 30 52.91 -0.79 29.06
CA PRO A 30 53.87 0.25 29.42
C PRO A 30 54.20 0.23 30.92
N TRP A 31 53.20 0.04 31.76
CA TRP A 31 53.37 0.04 33.22
C TRP A 31 54.19 -1.17 33.70
N ILE A 32 53.93 -2.36 33.14
CA ILE A 32 54.67 -3.58 33.46
C ILE A 32 56.13 -3.50 32.98
N MET A 33 56.37 -3.00 31.76
CA MET A 33 57.74 -2.91 31.24
C MET A 33 58.60 -1.88 31.98
N VAL A 34 58.04 -0.72 32.34
CA VAL A 34 58.76 0.30 33.11
C VAL A 34 59.11 -0.20 34.51
N THR A 35 58.19 -0.92 35.16
CA THR A 35 58.43 -1.47 36.52
C THR A 35 59.38 -2.67 36.52
N ALA A 36 59.39 -3.48 35.46
CA ALA A 36 60.29 -4.63 35.33
C ALA A 36 61.76 -4.23 35.12
N ILE A 37 62.02 -3.14 34.39
CA ILE A 37 63.39 -2.71 34.03
C ILE A 37 64.00 -1.79 35.10
N LYS A 38 63.18 -1.20 36.00
CA LYS A 38 63.60 -0.25 37.06
C LYS A 38 64.67 0.76 36.60
N PRO A 39 64.39 1.53 35.54
CA PRO A 39 65.37 2.48 35.03
C PRO A 39 65.73 3.51 36.10
N THR A 40 67.01 3.64 36.42
CA THR A 40 67.54 4.62 37.40
C THR A 40 67.54 6.04 36.84
N SER A 41 67.33 6.19 35.53
CA SER A 41 67.16 7.46 34.81
C SER A 41 66.38 7.21 33.51
N PHE A 42 65.47 8.13 33.16
CA PHE A 42 64.71 8.07 31.90
C PHE A 42 65.47 8.61 30.68
N LYS A 43 66.79 8.88 30.81
CA LYS A 43 67.60 9.51 29.75
C LYS A 43 67.76 8.63 28.51
N ASP A 44 67.76 7.30 28.67
CA ASP A 44 68.02 6.32 27.60
C ASP A 44 66.84 5.34 27.39
N THR A 45 65.62 5.68 27.81
CA THR A 45 64.45 4.78 27.74
C THR A 45 63.78 4.72 26.36
N GLY A 46 64.37 5.34 25.34
CA GLY A 46 63.87 5.31 23.96
C GLY A 46 63.69 3.88 23.44
N GLN A 47 64.63 2.99 23.72
CA GLN A 47 64.57 1.59 23.30
C GLN A 47 63.43 0.79 23.95
N ILE A 48 63.03 1.16 25.17
CA ILE A 48 61.86 0.59 25.86
C ILE A 48 60.58 1.07 25.18
N GLY A 49 60.50 2.37 24.86
CA GLY A 49 59.41 2.95 24.09
C GLY A 49 59.27 2.32 22.71
N ASP A 50 60.38 2.08 22.01
CA ASP A 50 60.41 1.43 20.69
C ASP A 50 59.95 -0.03 20.77
N THR A 51 60.28 -0.74 21.86
CA THR A 51 59.85 -2.14 22.05
C THR A 51 58.36 -2.22 22.39
N ILE A 52 57.87 -1.35 23.27
CA ILE A 52 56.44 -1.24 23.58
C ILE A 52 55.68 -0.87 22.31
N GLY A 53 56.08 0.22 21.64
CA GLY A 53 55.45 0.70 20.42
C GLY A 53 55.47 -0.32 19.28
N GLY A 54 56.61 -1.00 19.08
CA GLY A 54 56.78 -2.03 18.05
C GLY A 54 55.87 -3.25 18.25
N ILE A 55 55.50 -3.58 19.48
CA ILE A 55 54.58 -4.69 19.80
C ILE A 55 53.13 -4.21 19.87
N THR A 56 52.86 -3.08 20.51
CA THR A 56 51.49 -2.58 20.71
C THR A 56 50.88 -1.99 19.44
N ALA A 57 51.67 -1.37 18.56
CA ALA A 57 51.14 -0.74 17.35
C ALA A 57 50.51 -1.76 16.37
N PRO A 58 51.13 -2.92 16.06
CA PRO A 58 50.48 -3.96 15.26
C PRO A 58 49.21 -4.53 15.94
N ILE A 59 49.24 -4.75 17.26
CA ILE A 59 48.08 -5.25 18.02
C ILE A 59 46.93 -4.24 17.97
N ALA A 60 47.20 -2.96 18.22
CA ALA A 60 46.21 -1.88 18.13
C ALA A 60 45.65 -1.76 16.70
N SER A 61 46.48 -1.92 15.67
CA SER A 61 46.06 -1.89 14.26
C SER A 61 45.17 -3.08 13.89
N LEU A 62 45.46 -4.27 14.41
CA LEU A 62 44.61 -5.45 14.24
C LEU A 62 43.27 -5.30 14.98
N LEU A 63 43.28 -4.76 16.20
CA LEU A 63 42.06 -4.46 16.94
C LEU A 63 41.22 -3.39 16.22
N GLY A 64 41.86 -2.33 15.72
CA GLY A 64 41.20 -1.27 14.96
C GLY A 64 40.58 -1.77 13.66
N SER A 65 41.32 -2.54 12.86
CA SER A 65 40.79 -3.14 11.63
C SER A 65 39.66 -4.14 11.90
N PHE A 66 39.75 -4.91 12.99
CA PHE A 66 38.68 -5.82 13.41
C PHE A 66 37.40 -5.08 13.82
N LEU A 67 37.52 -3.96 14.55
CA LEU A 67 36.38 -3.09 14.87
C LEU A 67 35.75 -2.49 13.62
N ILE A 68 36.57 -2.01 12.68
CA ILE A 68 36.09 -1.47 11.41
C ILE A 68 35.33 -2.56 10.64
N TYR A 69 35.87 -3.77 10.57
CA TYR A 69 35.19 -4.91 9.94
C TYR A 69 33.83 -5.20 10.60
N LYS A 70 33.76 -5.20 11.93
CA LYS A 70 32.50 -5.39 12.65
C LYS A 70 31.51 -4.26 12.44
N ALA A 71 31.98 -3.02 12.41
CA ALA A 71 31.14 -1.86 12.09
C ALA A 71 30.58 -1.97 10.66
N LEU A 72 31.41 -2.36 9.69
CA LEU A 72 30.98 -2.57 8.30
C LEU A 72 29.95 -3.70 8.18
N GLN A 73 30.12 -4.81 8.91
CA GLN A 73 29.10 -5.88 8.95
C GLN A 73 27.76 -5.37 9.48
N ALA A 74 27.78 -4.60 10.58
CA ALA A 74 26.57 -4.02 11.16
C ALA A 74 25.91 -3.02 10.21
N GLN A 75 26.70 -2.21 9.48
CA GLN A 75 26.21 -1.29 8.46
C GLN A 75 25.54 -2.04 7.29
N ILE A 76 26.14 -3.12 6.79
CA ILE A 76 25.54 -3.95 5.72
C ILE A 76 24.21 -4.54 6.19
N ALA A 77 24.18 -5.13 7.39
CA ALA A 77 22.95 -5.69 7.95
C ALA A 77 21.86 -4.63 8.16
N ALA A 78 22.22 -3.42 8.60
CA ALA A 78 21.28 -2.31 8.73
C ALA A 78 20.73 -1.88 7.36
N ASN A 79 21.57 -1.81 6.32
CA ASN A 79 21.13 -1.47 4.97
C ASN A 79 20.15 -2.50 4.40
N GLU A 80 20.39 -3.80 4.61
CA GLU A 80 19.45 -4.85 4.19
C GLU A 80 18.07 -4.68 4.85
N ILE A 81 18.04 -4.36 6.15
CA ILE A 81 16.79 -4.09 6.87
C ILE A 81 16.08 -2.86 6.30
N ILE A 82 16.80 -1.76 6.03
CA ILE A 82 16.25 -0.54 5.46
C ILE A 82 15.65 -0.79 4.08
N VAL A 83 16.35 -1.54 3.22
CA VAL A 83 15.86 -1.89 1.88
C VAL A 83 14.56 -2.68 1.97
N ASN A 84 14.52 -3.72 2.82
CA ASN A 84 13.30 -4.51 3.00
C ASN A 84 12.13 -3.66 3.52
N GLN A 85 12.39 -2.77 4.49
CA GLN A 85 11.38 -1.85 5.01
C GLN A 85 10.89 -0.86 3.94
N PHE A 86 11.79 -0.36 3.10
CA PHE A 86 11.44 0.56 2.02
C PHE A 86 10.60 -0.13 0.94
N ASP A 87 10.91 -1.38 0.60
CA ASP A 87 10.13 -2.16 -0.36
C ASP A 87 8.73 -2.49 0.20
N GLU A 88 8.62 -2.86 1.48
CA GLU A 88 7.33 -3.02 2.16
C GLU A 88 6.52 -1.72 2.16
N GLN A 89 7.14 -0.59 2.54
CA GLN A 89 6.48 0.72 2.56
C GLN A 89 6.01 1.14 1.16
N LYS A 90 6.81 0.93 0.13
CA LYS A 90 6.44 1.26 -1.26
C LYS A 90 5.22 0.47 -1.74
N ASN A 91 5.13 -0.80 -1.33
CA ASN A 91 3.97 -1.63 -1.65
C ASN A 91 2.72 -1.12 -0.92
N ASP A 92 2.84 -0.77 0.37
CA ASP A 92 1.73 -0.19 1.14
C ASP A 92 1.28 1.17 0.57
N GLU A 93 2.22 2.07 0.22
CA GLU A 93 1.90 3.35 -0.42
C GLU A 93 1.20 3.18 -1.77
N THR A 94 1.64 2.19 -2.57
CA THR A 94 1.00 1.88 -3.85
C THR A 94 -0.43 1.40 -3.64
N ARG A 95 -0.64 0.51 -2.67
CA ARG A 95 -1.95 -0.01 -2.29
C ARG A 95 -2.86 1.10 -1.77
N ASP A 96 -2.38 1.94 -0.86
CA ASP A 96 -3.14 3.08 -0.33
C ASP A 96 -3.53 4.06 -1.43
N ARG A 97 -2.64 4.32 -2.38
CA ARG A 97 -2.94 5.16 -3.55
C ARG A 97 -4.04 4.54 -4.42
N ILE A 98 -4.00 3.23 -4.66
CA ILE A 98 -5.05 2.54 -5.44
C ILE A 98 -6.39 2.60 -4.71
N LEU A 99 -6.41 2.31 -3.40
CA LEU A 99 -7.61 2.39 -2.57
C LEU A 99 -8.18 3.81 -2.55
N GLY A 100 -7.32 4.82 -2.39
CA GLY A 100 -7.69 6.23 -2.47
C GLY A 100 -8.33 6.58 -3.81
N ASN A 101 -7.67 6.23 -4.92
CA ASN A 101 -8.18 6.48 -6.27
C ASN A 101 -9.55 5.84 -6.52
N ILE A 102 -9.77 4.59 -6.09
CA ILE A 102 -11.05 3.89 -6.27
C ILE A 102 -12.13 4.54 -5.41
N THR A 103 -11.81 4.84 -4.16
CA THR A 103 -12.73 5.50 -3.24
C THR A 103 -13.16 6.86 -3.78
N ASP A 104 -12.22 7.63 -4.31
CA ASP A 104 -12.53 8.95 -4.88
C ASP A 104 -13.35 8.83 -6.17
N ARG A 105 -13.08 7.85 -7.03
CA ARG A 105 -13.93 7.54 -8.20
C ARG A 105 -15.37 7.21 -7.79
N ILE A 106 -15.54 6.41 -6.73
CA ILE A 106 -16.88 6.09 -6.20
C ILE A 106 -17.56 7.33 -5.62
N LYS A 107 -16.83 8.22 -4.94
CA LYS A 107 -17.36 9.51 -4.47
C LYS A 107 -17.82 10.38 -5.63
N PHE A 108 -16.97 10.59 -6.64
CA PHE A 108 -17.32 11.38 -7.82
C PHE A 108 -18.54 10.81 -8.53
N LEU A 109 -18.63 9.49 -8.67
CA LEU A 109 -19.81 8.84 -9.24
C LEU A 109 -21.08 9.13 -8.43
N ARG A 110 -21.00 9.10 -7.10
CA ARG A 110 -22.12 9.44 -6.21
C ARG A 110 -22.50 10.90 -6.34
N ASP A 111 -21.52 11.79 -6.45
CA ASP A 111 -21.73 13.23 -6.58
C ASP A 111 -22.37 13.55 -7.94
N ASP A 112 -21.87 12.98 -9.04
CA ASP A 112 -22.45 13.09 -10.39
C ASP A 112 -23.92 12.67 -10.40
N ILE A 113 -24.24 11.56 -9.72
CA ILE A 113 -25.62 11.12 -9.55
C ILE A 113 -26.43 12.14 -8.75
N HIS A 114 -25.91 12.62 -7.62
CA HIS A 114 -26.61 13.55 -6.74
C HIS A 114 -26.88 14.91 -7.42
N GLU A 115 -25.95 15.36 -8.26
CA GLU A 115 -26.07 16.59 -9.04
C GLU A 115 -26.97 16.44 -10.28
N PHE A 116 -27.20 15.22 -10.74
CA PHE A 116 -28.15 14.95 -11.81
C PHE A 116 -29.53 15.51 -11.46
N SER A 117 -30.09 16.34 -12.35
CA SER A 117 -31.38 16.99 -12.13
C SER A 117 -32.22 17.00 -13.40
N PHE A 118 -33.53 16.81 -13.22
CA PHE A 118 -34.46 16.72 -14.33
C PHE A 118 -35.86 17.08 -13.84
N GLY A 119 -36.54 18.01 -14.52
CA GLY A 119 -37.94 18.32 -14.23
C GLY A 119 -38.23 18.74 -12.77
N GLY A 120 -37.26 19.34 -12.07
CA GLY A 120 -37.37 19.70 -10.65
C GLY A 120 -36.98 18.59 -9.66
N PHE A 121 -36.75 17.37 -10.14
CA PHE A 121 -36.19 16.27 -9.36
C PHE A 121 -34.67 16.34 -9.34
N LYS A 122 -34.05 15.63 -8.38
CA LYS A 122 -32.59 15.46 -8.26
C LYS A 122 -32.21 14.01 -7.97
N GLY A 123 -30.95 13.67 -8.15
CA GLY A 123 -30.44 12.35 -7.78
C GLY A 123 -31.05 11.22 -8.62
N PHE A 124 -31.21 10.07 -7.97
CA PHE A 124 -31.86 8.89 -8.54
C PHE A 124 -33.28 9.15 -9.05
N GLN A 125 -34.05 10.03 -8.38
CA GLN A 125 -35.41 10.38 -8.82
C GLN A 125 -35.38 11.11 -10.16
N ALA A 126 -34.43 12.02 -10.37
CA ALA A 126 -34.28 12.69 -11.65
C ALA A 126 -33.89 11.71 -12.77
N ILE A 127 -33.00 10.76 -12.48
CA ILE A 127 -32.62 9.70 -13.43
C ILE A 127 -33.86 8.91 -13.86
N ASP A 128 -34.66 8.42 -12.90
CA ASP A 128 -35.91 7.71 -13.16
C ASP A 128 -36.88 8.51 -14.04
N GLN A 129 -37.19 9.75 -13.64
CA GLN A 129 -38.13 10.59 -14.37
C GLN A 129 -37.63 10.91 -15.79
N SER A 130 -36.32 11.12 -15.96
CA SER A 130 -35.74 11.37 -17.28
C SER A 130 -35.85 10.16 -18.22
N LEU A 131 -35.67 8.94 -17.69
CA LEU A 131 -35.84 7.70 -18.43
C LEU A 131 -37.31 7.48 -18.81
N GLN A 132 -38.23 7.64 -17.86
CA GLN A 132 -39.67 7.53 -18.08
C GLN A 132 -40.16 8.44 -19.22
N ILE A 133 -39.77 9.73 -19.19
CA ILE A 133 -40.19 10.70 -20.22
C ILE A 133 -39.56 10.41 -21.59
N TRP A 134 -38.28 10.03 -21.62
CA TRP A 134 -37.61 9.69 -22.87
C TRP A 134 -38.33 8.55 -23.60
N ILE A 135 -38.75 7.54 -22.85
CA ILE A 135 -39.44 6.36 -23.38
C ILE A 135 -40.86 6.71 -23.83
N ALA A 136 -41.61 7.44 -22.99
CA ALA A 136 -42.95 7.90 -23.33
C ALA A 136 -42.98 8.76 -24.61
N SER A 137 -41.89 9.50 -24.86
CA SER A 137 -41.73 10.33 -26.07
C SER A 137 -41.39 9.49 -27.32
N GLY A 138 -40.86 8.28 -27.14
CA GLY A 138 -40.37 7.42 -28.22
C GLY A 138 -38.93 7.76 -28.65
N PRO A 139 -38.02 6.78 -28.80
CA PRO A 139 -36.62 7.01 -29.18
C PRO A 139 -36.42 7.71 -30.53
N GLN A 140 -37.46 7.73 -31.38
CA GLN A 140 -37.43 8.32 -32.72
C GLN A 140 -37.90 9.79 -32.73
N ASN A 141 -38.52 10.27 -31.64
CA ASN A 141 -39.11 11.61 -31.54
C ASN A 141 -38.36 12.47 -30.51
N ILE A 142 -37.03 12.30 -30.48
CA ILE A 142 -36.19 12.94 -29.48
C ILE A 142 -36.05 14.42 -29.84
N ASN A 143 -36.82 15.27 -29.17
CA ASN A 143 -36.35 16.62 -28.89
C ASN A 143 -34.94 16.49 -28.27
N ASN A 144 -33.96 17.20 -28.84
CA ASN A 144 -32.54 17.15 -28.45
C ASN A 144 -32.29 17.21 -26.93
N HIS A 145 -33.22 17.79 -26.17
CA HIS A 145 -33.14 17.91 -24.71
C HIS A 145 -33.15 16.56 -23.97
N TYR A 146 -33.96 15.57 -24.37
CA TYR A 146 -34.03 14.28 -23.65
C TYR A 146 -32.83 13.37 -23.93
N ALA A 147 -32.28 13.43 -25.15
CA ALA A 147 -31.05 12.70 -25.51
C ALA A 147 -29.86 13.10 -24.60
N LEU A 148 -29.81 14.35 -24.14
CA LEU A 148 -28.71 14.82 -23.28
C LEU A 148 -28.72 14.08 -21.93
N TYR A 149 -29.89 13.90 -21.30
CA TYR A 149 -30.00 13.19 -20.03
C TYR A 149 -29.65 11.71 -20.17
N ILE A 150 -30.08 11.06 -21.26
CA ILE A 150 -29.73 9.67 -21.53
C ILE A 150 -28.21 9.51 -21.75
N ARG A 151 -27.57 10.46 -22.44
CA ARG A 151 -26.10 10.48 -22.57
C ARG A 151 -25.39 10.69 -21.24
N GLN A 152 -25.92 11.54 -20.37
CA GLN A 152 -25.38 11.73 -19.02
C GLN A 152 -25.49 10.44 -18.19
N ILE A 153 -26.63 9.74 -18.23
CA ILE A 153 -26.79 8.43 -17.60
C ILE A 153 -25.80 7.42 -18.18
N GLY A 154 -25.63 7.39 -19.51
CA GLY A 154 -24.62 6.57 -20.17
C GLY A 154 -23.20 6.86 -19.68
N SER A 155 -22.87 8.13 -19.45
CA SER A 155 -21.56 8.55 -18.92
C SER A 155 -21.35 8.11 -17.48
N ILE A 156 -22.38 8.22 -16.62
CA ILE A 156 -22.36 7.71 -15.24
C ILE A 156 -22.09 6.19 -15.24
N LEU A 157 -22.77 5.44 -16.11
CA LEU A 157 -22.56 4.00 -16.25
C LEU A 157 -21.15 3.68 -16.79
N ALA A 158 -20.67 4.44 -17.78
CA ALA A 158 -19.32 4.25 -18.30
C ALA A 158 -18.25 4.45 -17.22
N ILE A 159 -18.35 5.52 -16.42
CA ILE A 159 -17.43 5.79 -15.31
C ILE A 159 -17.47 4.67 -14.26
N MET A 160 -18.67 4.15 -14.00
CA MET A 160 -18.84 3.01 -13.08
C MET A 160 -18.15 1.76 -13.62
N ASN A 161 -18.37 1.42 -14.89
CA ASN A 161 -17.72 0.28 -15.54
C ASN A 161 -16.19 0.42 -15.55
N ASP A 162 -15.67 1.60 -15.90
CA ASP A 162 -14.24 1.89 -15.88
C ASP A 162 -13.65 1.74 -14.46
N THR A 163 -14.41 2.11 -13.44
CA THR A 163 -13.99 1.94 -12.04
C THR A 163 -13.93 0.46 -11.65
N ILE A 164 -14.89 -0.35 -12.11
CA ILE A 164 -14.88 -1.81 -11.93
C ILE A 164 -13.68 -2.42 -12.66
N ILE A 165 -13.41 -2.04 -13.91
CA ILE A 165 -12.27 -2.53 -14.69
C ILE A 165 -10.94 -2.16 -14.00
N TYR A 166 -10.82 -0.92 -13.50
CA TYR A 166 -9.64 -0.48 -12.77
C TYR A 166 -9.42 -1.29 -11.49
N LEU A 167 -10.50 -1.57 -10.75
CA LEU A 167 -10.47 -2.42 -9.56
C LEU A 167 -10.03 -3.84 -9.88
N GLU A 168 -10.59 -4.47 -10.91
CA GLU A 168 -10.28 -5.86 -11.29
C GLU A 168 -8.82 -6.02 -11.74
N ARG A 169 -8.27 -5.01 -12.43
CA ARG A 169 -6.88 -4.98 -12.89
C ARG A 169 -5.87 -4.60 -11.81
N SER A 170 -6.32 -4.18 -10.62
CA SER A 170 -5.43 -3.79 -9.53
C SER A 170 -4.74 -5.00 -8.89
N ASP A 171 -3.61 -4.75 -8.23
CA ASP A 171 -2.84 -5.70 -7.43
C ASP A 171 -3.39 -5.89 -6.00
N LEU A 172 -4.57 -5.34 -5.72
CA LEU A 172 -5.27 -5.53 -4.45
C LEU A 172 -5.59 -7.00 -4.19
N LYS A 173 -5.74 -7.36 -2.92
CA LYS A 173 -6.18 -8.71 -2.54
C LYS A 173 -7.63 -8.91 -2.97
N GLU A 174 -7.98 -10.14 -3.35
CA GLU A 174 -9.35 -10.48 -3.76
C GLU A 174 -10.41 -10.12 -2.71
N SER A 175 -10.11 -10.27 -1.41
CA SER A 175 -11.02 -9.83 -0.34
C SER A 175 -11.27 -8.32 -0.32
N GLU A 176 -10.28 -7.51 -0.71
CA GLU A 176 -10.44 -6.05 -0.79
C GLU A 176 -11.23 -5.67 -2.04
N LYS A 177 -10.96 -6.35 -3.16
CA LYS A 177 -11.73 -6.18 -4.39
C LYS A 177 -13.20 -6.48 -4.15
N GLU A 178 -13.51 -7.56 -3.43
CA GLU A 178 -14.88 -7.92 -3.10
C GLU A 178 -15.58 -6.85 -2.26
N ASN A 179 -14.92 -6.34 -1.22
CA ASN A 179 -15.47 -5.25 -0.41
C ASN A 179 -15.76 -3.98 -1.23
N LEU A 180 -14.88 -3.62 -2.17
CA LEU A 180 -15.08 -2.48 -3.04
C LEU A 180 -16.17 -2.73 -4.10
N LYS A 181 -16.26 -3.96 -4.64
CA LYS A 181 -17.35 -4.39 -5.52
C LYS A 181 -18.70 -4.26 -4.82
N ILE A 182 -18.82 -4.63 -3.55
CA ILE A 182 -20.05 -4.45 -2.75
C ILE A 182 -20.45 -2.96 -2.70
N ILE A 183 -19.51 -2.05 -2.49
CA ILE A 183 -19.80 -0.60 -2.44
C ILE A 183 -20.27 -0.10 -3.82
N ILE A 184 -19.60 -0.49 -4.89
CA ILE A 184 -20.00 -0.12 -6.27
C ILE A 184 -21.39 -0.69 -6.57
N LYS A 185 -21.61 -1.97 -6.26
CA LYS A 185 -22.88 -2.70 -6.42
C LYS A 185 -24.02 -2.02 -5.66
N SER A 186 -23.79 -1.56 -4.42
CA SER A 186 -24.78 -0.78 -3.66
C SER A 186 -25.18 0.55 -4.32
N THR A 187 -24.24 1.19 -5.03
CA THR A 187 -24.51 2.44 -5.77
C THR A 187 -25.27 2.13 -7.07
N TYR A 188 -24.84 1.08 -7.76
CA TYR A 188 -25.47 0.61 -8.98
C TYR A 188 -26.91 0.14 -8.78
N TYR A 189 -27.18 -0.59 -7.69
CA TYR A 189 -28.53 -1.05 -7.35
C TYR A 189 -29.55 0.07 -7.19
N LYS A 190 -29.13 1.28 -6.86
CA LYS A 190 -30.04 2.43 -6.80
C LYS A 190 -30.44 2.94 -8.18
N ILE A 191 -29.70 2.59 -9.23
CA ILE A 191 -29.99 2.91 -10.63
C ILE A 191 -30.63 1.71 -11.36
N LEU A 192 -30.25 0.49 -10.94
CA LEU A 192 -30.59 -0.78 -11.58
C LEU A 192 -32.10 -0.98 -11.84
N PRO A 193 -33.03 -0.73 -10.89
CA PRO A 193 -34.47 -0.92 -11.13
C PRO A 193 -34.98 -0.12 -12.32
N TYR A 194 -34.46 1.08 -12.53
CA TYR A 194 -34.86 1.98 -13.60
C TYR A 194 -34.34 1.51 -14.96
N LEU A 195 -33.07 1.09 -15.01
CA LEU A 195 -32.45 0.56 -16.23
C LEU A 195 -33.00 -0.82 -16.61
N TYR A 196 -33.26 -1.67 -15.60
CA TYR A 196 -33.78 -3.02 -15.80
C TYR A 196 -35.17 -2.99 -16.41
N ARG A 197 -36.09 -2.21 -15.83
CA ARG A 197 -37.48 -2.07 -16.31
C ARG A 197 -37.53 -1.69 -17.79
N GLU A 198 -36.55 -0.90 -18.22
CA GLU A 198 -36.55 -0.26 -19.54
C GLU A 198 -35.46 -0.78 -20.49
N ARG A 199 -34.80 -1.90 -20.16
CA ARG A 199 -33.63 -2.43 -20.87
C ARG A 199 -33.82 -2.53 -22.39
N LYS A 200 -34.99 -2.97 -22.84
CA LYS A 200 -35.30 -3.19 -24.27
C LYS A 200 -35.37 -1.88 -25.07
N ASN A 201 -35.58 -0.76 -24.39
CA ASN A 201 -35.74 0.54 -25.00
C ASN A 201 -34.46 1.38 -24.90
N LEU A 202 -33.46 0.99 -24.10
CA LEU A 202 -32.21 1.74 -23.93
C LEU A 202 -31.44 1.90 -25.26
N PRO A 203 -30.72 3.01 -25.46
CA PRO A 203 -29.77 3.13 -26.57
C PRO A 203 -28.75 2.00 -26.52
N SER A 204 -28.30 1.54 -27.69
CA SER A 204 -27.46 0.33 -27.80
C SER A 204 -26.14 0.43 -27.02
N ASP A 205 -25.53 1.60 -26.99
CA ASP A 205 -24.32 1.90 -26.22
C ASP A 205 -24.58 1.81 -24.71
N VAL A 206 -25.65 2.43 -24.22
CA VAL A 206 -26.06 2.38 -22.81
C VAL A 206 -26.43 0.94 -22.40
N ALA A 207 -27.18 0.22 -23.24
CA ALA A 207 -27.59 -1.16 -23.00
C ALA A 207 -26.39 -2.13 -22.96
N SER A 208 -25.36 -1.87 -23.78
CA SER A 208 -24.11 -2.63 -23.77
C SER A 208 -23.37 -2.46 -22.45
N ILE A 209 -23.17 -1.21 -22.00
CA ILE A 209 -22.47 -0.90 -20.74
C ILE A 209 -23.25 -1.49 -19.55
N TYR A 210 -24.58 -1.34 -19.54
CA TYR A 210 -25.45 -1.95 -18.53
C TYR A 210 -25.26 -3.47 -18.42
N THR A 211 -25.18 -4.16 -19.56
CA THR A 211 -24.99 -5.61 -19.58
C THR A 211 -23.60 -5.98 -19.05
N GLU A 212 -22.56 -5.24 -19.46
CA GLU A 212 -21.19 -5.48 -18.98
C GLU A 212 -21.05 -5.29 -17.46
N ILE A 213 -21.68 -4.26 -16.90
CA ILE A 213 -21.66 -4.02 -15.44
C ILE A 213 -22.34 -5.18 -14.70
N ASN A 214 -23.50 -5.64 -15.17
CA ASN A 214 -24.19 -6.77 -14.54
C ASN A 214 -23.34 -8.04 -14.54
N ASP A 215 -22.67 -8.33 -15.66
CA ASP A 215 -21.81 -9.50 -15.78
C ASP A 215 -20.61 -9.42 -14.82
N ARG A 216 -19.94 -8.25 -14.71
CA ARG A 216 -18.77 -8.05 -13.84
C ARG A 216 -19.11 -8.02 -12.34
N LEU A 217 -20.32 -7.58 -12.00
CA LEU A 217 -20.84 -7.53 -10.63
C LEU A 217 -21.63 -8.79 -10.25
N GLU A 218 -21.65 -9.79 -11.14
CA GLU A 218 -22.34 -11.07 -10.96
C GLU A 218 -23.82 -10.90 -10.55
N ILE A 219 -24.48 -9.91 -11.17
CA ILE A 219 -25.90 -9.60 -10.93
C ILE A 219 -26.73 -10.50 -11.85
N LEU A 220 -27.11 -11.67 -11.34
CA LEU A 220 -27.81 -12.71 -12.10
C LEU A 220 -29.31 -12.45 -12.22
N ASN A 221 -29.93 -11.87 -11.18
CA ASN A 221 -31.35 -11.49 -11.19
C ASN A 221 -31.58 -10.12 -10.54
N PRO A 222 -31.52 -9.03 -11.34
CA PRO A 222 -31.70 -7.66 -10.87
C PRO A 222 -32.98 -7.38 -10.08
N ILE A 223 -34.07 -8.14 -10.32
CA ILE A 223 -35.35 -7.95 -9.63
C ILE A 223 -35.28 -8.56 -8.22
N GLU A 224 -34.88 -9.82 -8.13
CA GLU A 224 -34.86 -10.58 -6.87
C GLU A 224 -33.82 -10.01 -5.89
N GLU A 225 -32.67 -9.57 -6.40
CA GLU A 225 -31.64 -8.89 -5.60
C GLU A 225 -32.00 -7.44 -5.24
N ALA A 226 -32.83 -6.76 -6.04
CA ALA A 226 -33.31 -5.42 -5.69
C ALA A 226 -34.45 -5.48 -4.67
N ASP A 227 -35.41 -6.40 -4.80
CA ASP A 227 -36.55 -6.55 -3.88
C ASP A 227 -36.09 -6.94 -2.45
N ASP A 228 -35.05 -7.76 -2.32
CA ASP A 228 -34.39 -8.06 -1.03
C ASP A 228 -33.72 -6.82 -0.41
N LEU A 229 -33.26 -5.86 -1.23
CA LEU A 229 -32.70 -4.60 -0.72
C LEU A 229 -33.79 -3.58 -0.39
N TRP A 230 -34.88 -3.51 -1.16
CA TRP A 230 -36.01 -2.61 -0.91
C TRP A 230 -36.74 -2.94 0.39
N SER A 231 -36.95 -4.23 0.69
CA SER A 231 -37.56 -4.67 1.95
C SER A 231 -36.76 -4.29 3.21
N ASN A 232 -35.44 -4.09 3.07
CA ASN A 232 -34.55 -3.65 4.14
C ASN A 232 -34.38 -2.12 4.23
N PHE A 233 -34.83 -1.36 3.23
CA PHE A 233 -34.77 0.11 3.22
C PHE A 233 -36.08 0.77 3.69
N GLU A 234 -37.20 0.05 3.66
CA GLU A 234 -38.51 0.53 4.14
C GLU A 234 -38.82 0.19 5.62
N SER A 235 -37.90 -0.49 6.32
CA SER A 235 -37.95 -0.78 7.77
C SER A 235 -37.08 0.17 8.58
#